data_AF-A0A9J7EVY9-F1
#
_entry.id   AF-A0A9J7EVY9-F1
#
_cell.length_a   1.000
_cell.length_b   1.000
_cell.length_c   1.000
_cell.angle_alpha   90.00
_cell.angle_beta   90.00
_cell.angle_gamma   90.00
#
_symmetry.space_group_name_H-M   'P 1'
#
loop_
_entity.id
_entity.type
_entity.pdbx_description
1 polymer ?
#
loop_
_entity_poly.entity_id
_entity_poly.type
_entity_poly.pdbx_seq_one_letter_code
_entity_poly.pdbx_strand_id
1 'polypeptide(L)'
;MGEAGIPGDILGTLKYWYGSQTNVVKWGNGGFSNEYTLKCGVRQGGLTSPSLFNLYINGLIEELSRSGVGCHMCNEPVNNLSYADDMVLLSPSVDGLRTMLSICEKYALRHGLTYNVKKSEVMIFRHDRTCCFNPVITLGGTQLNVVSKFKYLGHVINNNLKDDDDMERQKRSIAAKANMLARRFARCSNAVRITLFVAYCQAFYTCYLWKNYTQRTYHALRVQYNNAFRAMLNLPWRCSASGMFAENRVDDFYAVMRKRAASFMNRIRNTDNIIVQAVYDCCKFDICDM
;
A
#
# COMPACT_ATOMS: atom_id res chain seq x y z
N MET A 1 18.90 11.97 -16.49
CA MET A 1 18.91 13.40 -16.08
C MET A 1 19.16 14.33 -17.25
N GLY A 2 20.24 14.15 -18.04
CA GLY A 2 20.44 14.94 -19.26
C GLY A 2 19.33 14.75 -20.29
N GLU A 3 18.88 13.50 -20.46
CA GLU A 3 17.73 13.15 -21.32
C GLU A 3 16.37 13.66 -20.81
N ALA A 4 16.30 14.08 -19.54
CA ALA A 4 15.06 14.53 -18.90
C ALA A 4 14.83 16.04 -18.99
N GLY A 5 15.65 16.75 -19.78
CA GLY A 5 15.52 18.19 -20.00
C GLY A 5 15.85 19.05 -18.78
N ILE A 6 16.58 18.52 -17.79
CA ILE A 6 16.98 19.29 -16.60
C ILE A 6 18.04 20.33 -16.99
N PRO A 7 17.87 21.62 -16.65
CA PRO A 7 18.85 22.67 -16.91
C PRO A 7 20.27 22.29 -16.44
N GLY A 8 21.27 22.65 -17.24
CA GLY A 8 22.67 22.31 -16.99
C GLY A 8 23.17 22.76 -15.61
N ASP A 9 22.75 23.94 -15.17
CA ASP A 9 23.13 24.52 -13.87
C ASP A 9 22.61 23.70 -12.68
N ILE A 10 21.37 23.21 -12.78
CA ILE A 10 20.76 22.35 -11.77
C ILE A 10 21.48 21.00 -11.74
N LEU A 11 21.77 20.43 -12.91
CA LEU A 11 22.53 19.18 -12.99
C LEU A 11 23.94 19.32 -12.42
N GLY A 12 24.62 20.43 -12.69
CA GLY A 12 25.93 20.75 -12.13
C GLY A 12 25.89 20.84 -10.61
N THR A 13 24.89 21.54 -10.07
CA THR A 13 24.66 21.68 -8.62
C THR A 13 24.43 20.32 -7.97
N LEU A 14 23.55 19.49 -8.55
CA LEU A 14 23.27 18.14 -8.03
C LEU A 14 24.51 17.24 -8.08
N LYS A 15 25.26 17.25 -9.18
CA LYS A 15 26.51 16.48 -9.29
C LYS A 15 27.53 16.90 -8.22
N TYR A 16 27.70 18.20 -8.01
CA TYR A 16 28.58 18.71 -6.96
C TYR A 16 28.10 18.29 -5.56
N TRP A 17 26.81 18.48 -5.24
CA TRP A 17 26.25 18.11 -3.94
C TRP A 17 26.36 16.62 -3.63
N TYR A 18 26.10 15.74 -4.60
CA TYR A 18 26.20 14.29 -4.40
C TYR A 18 27.65 13.80 -4.46
N GLY A 19 28.54 14.49 -5.18
CA GLY A 19 29.96 14.14 -5.28
C GLY A 19 30.80 14.60 -4.08
N SER A 20 30.42 15.71 -3.44
CA SER A 20 31.19 16.33 -2.34
C SER A 20 30.57 16.12 -0.95
N GLN A 21 29.55 15.27 -0.82
CA GLN A 21 28.88 15.05 0.47
C GLN A 21 29.69 14.19 1.45
N THR A 22 29.77 14.66 2.68
CA THR A 22 30.19 13.88 3.85
C THR A 22 28.98 13.68 4.78
N ASN A 23 28.91 12.51 5.40
CA ASN A 23 27.81 12.09 6.26
C ASN A 23 28.34 11.68 7.63
N VAL A 24 27.55 11.96 8.66
CA VAL A 24 27.80 11.53 10.05
C VAL A 24 26.48 11.07 10.67
N VAL A 25 26.53 9.98 11.42
CA VAL A 25 25.38 9.47 12.18
C VAL A 25 25.46 9.98 13.60
N LYS A 26 24.44 10.74 14.03
CA LYS A 26 24.29 11.20 15.42
C LYS A 26 23.46 10.19 16.21
N TRP A 27 24.03 9.67 17.29
CA TRP A 27 23.36 8.79 18.25
C TRP A 27 22.80 9.60 19.43
N GLY A 28 21.77 9.07 20.11
CA GLY A 28 21.02 9.79 21.15
C GLY A 28 21.85 10.33 22.32
N ASN A 29 23.03 9.75 22.56
CA ASN A 29 23.94 10.15 23.64
C ASN A 29 24.87 11.31 23.24
N GLY A 30 24.65 11.95 22.08
CA GLY A 30 25.50 13.02 21.55
C GLY A 30 26.75 12.53 20.80
N GLY A 31 26.96 11.21 20.70
CA GLY A 31 28.05 10.63 19.93
C GLY A 31 27.80 10.74 18.42
N PHE A 32 28.84 11.07 17.67
CA PHE A 32 28.85 11.06 16.21
C PHE A 32 29.67 9.89 15.69
N SER A 33 29.25 9.29 14.57
CA SER A 33 30.13 8.40 13.82
C SER A 33 31.30 9.16 13.20
N ASN A 34 32.32 8.44 12.77
CA ASN A 34 33.29 8.98 11.82
C ASN A 34 32.59 9.44 10.54
N GLU A 35 33.18 10.43 9.88
CA GLU A 35 32.70 10.90 8.58
C GLU A 35 32.82 9.81 7.51
N TYR A 36 31.82 9.72 6.65
CA TYR A 36 31.85 8.83 5.49
C TYR A 36 31.15 9.46 4.29
N THR A 37 31.61 9.09 3.10
CA THR A 37 31.04 9.55 1.83
C THR A 37 30.07 8.52 1.28
N LEU A 38 28.89 8.96 0.82
CA LEU A 38 27.94 8.10 0.11
C LEU A 38 28.29 8.08 -1.38
N LYS A 39 28.72 6.92 -1.88
CA LYS A 39 29.09 6.72 -3.29
C LYS A 39 27.88 6.48 -4.20
N CYS A 40 26.78 5.96 -3.64
CA CYS A 40 25.58 5.61 -4.38
C CYS A 40 24.32 5.90 -3.55
N GLY A 41 23.20 6.08 -4.25
CA GLY A 41 21.89 6.28 -3.66
C GLY A 41 21.49 7.74 -3.45
N VAL A 42 20.22 7.93 -3.15
CA VAL A 42 19.63 9.23 -2.80
C VAL A 42 19.57 9.39 -1.28
N ARG A 43 19.57 10.62 -0.77
CA ARG A 43 19.55 10.89 0.67
C ARG A 43 18.19 10.53 1.27
N GLN A 44 18.16 9.66 2.27
CA GLN A 44 16.91 9.41 3.01
C GLN A 44 16.50 10.69 3.77
N GLY A 45 15.25 11.10 3.61
CA GLY A 45 14.74 12.37 4.17
C GLY A 45 15.06 13.62 3.35
N GLY A 46 15.80 13.50 2.23
CA GLY A 46 16.03 14.61 1.31
C GLY A 46 14.77 14.96 0.52
N LEU A 47 14.46 16.25 0.41
CA LEU A 47 13.26 16.73 -0.31
C LEU A 47 13.25 16.34 -1.79
N THR A 48 14.41 16.32 -2.43
CA THR A 48 14.56 15.99 -3.86
C THR A 48 14.70 14.49 -4.12
N SER A 49 15.07 13.71 -3.10
CA SER A 49 15.36 12.28 -3.25
C SER A 49 14.22 11.46 -3.84
N PRO A 50 12.93 11.64 -3.45
CA PRO A 50 11.83 10.93 -4.09
C PRO A 50 11.70 11.24 -5.58
N SER A 51 11.84 12.50 -5.98
CA SER A 51 11.77 12.90 -7.40
C SER A 51 12.92 12.32 -8.22
N LEU A 52 14.13 12.31 -7.65
CA LEU A 52 15.29 11.69 -8.29
C LEU A 52 15.12 10.18 -8.45
N PHE A 53 14.55 9.51 -7.44
CA PHE A 53 14.21 8.10 -7.53
C PHE A 53 13.13 7.81 -8.57
N ASN A 54 12.08 8.63 -8.63
CA ASN A 54 11.04 8.50 -9.65
C ASN A 54 11.63 8.65 -11.05
N LEU A 55 12.49 9.65 -11.26
CA LEU A 55 13.20 9.82 -12.54
C LEU A 55 14.06 8.60 -12.89
N TYR A 56 14.68 7.99 -11.87
CA TYR A 56 15.48 6.79 -12.04
C TYR A 56 14.63 5.61 -12.51
N ILE A 57 13.53 5.31 -11.82
CA ILE A 57 12.68 4.15 -12.14
C ILE A 57 11.80 4.38 -13.38
N ASN A 58 11.54 5.64 -13.77
CA ASN A 58 10.68 5.95 -14.92
C ASN A 58 11.12 5.24 -16.21
N GLY A 59 12.43 5.13 -16.46
CA GLY A 59 12.94 4.41 -17.63
C GLY A 59 12.53 2.93 -17.67
N LEU A 60 12.49 2.27 -16.52
CA LEU A 60 12.02 0.88 -16.42
C LEU A 60 10.52 0.78 -16.67
N ILE A 61 9.74 1.71 -16.11
CA ILE A 61 8.28 1.77 -16.32
C ILE A 61 7.98 1.94 -17.81
N GLU A 62 8.68 2.86 -18.49
CA GLU A 62 8.52 3.06 -19.94
C GLU A 62 8.92 1.84 -20.77
N GLU A 63 10.02 1.15 -20.44
CA GLU A 63 10.46 -0.06 -21.14
C GLU A 63 9.46 -1.20 -20.96
N LEU A 64 8.90 -1.36 -19.76
CA LEU A 64 7.83 -2.32 -19.48
C LEU A 64 6.56 -1.96 -20.28
N SER A 65 6.10 -0.71 -20.24
CA SER A 65 4.89 -0.28 -20.96
C SER A 65 5.03 -0.44 -22.48
N ARG A 66 6.21 -0.15 -23.05
CA ARG A 66 6.48 -0.31 -24.50
C ARG A 66 6.61 -1.77 -24.94
N SER A 67 6.82 -2.71 -24.02
CA SER A 67 6.97 -4.13 -24.37
C SER A 67 5.70 -4.74 -24.99
N GLY A 68 4.53 -4.15 -24.73
CA GLY A 68 3.24 -4.72 -25.16
C GLY A 68 2.88 -6.04 -24.46
N VAL A 69 3.63 -6.43 -23.44
CA VAL A 69 3.44 -7.68 -22.69
C VAL A 69 2.84 -7.38 -21.32
N GLY A 70 1.95 -8.27 -20.86
CA GLY A 70 1.29 -8.19 -19.56
C GLY A 70 -0.19 -7.85 -19.67
N CYS A 71 -0.78 -7.39 -18.56
CA CYS A 71 -2.18 -7.01 -18.52
C CYS A 71 -2.44 -5.70 -19.29
N HIS A 72 -3.57 -5.66 -19.99
CA HIS A 72 -4.09 -4.47 -20.67
C HIS A 72 -5.53 -4.23 -20.18
N MET A 73 -5.89 -2.98 -19.94
CA MET A 73 -7.25 -2.58 -19.58
C MET A 73 -7.73 -1.48 -20.52
N CYS A 74 -8.85 -1.72 -21.19
CA CYS A 74 -9.47 -0.77 -22.13
C CYS A 74 -8.43 -0.20 -23.14
N ASN A 75 -7.54 -1.07 -23.65
CA ASN A 75 -6.43 -0.79 -24.57
C ASN A 75 -5.20 -0.05 -23.98
N GLU A 76 -5.20 0.25 -22.68
CA GLU A 76 -4.04 0.80 -21.97
C GLU A 76 -3.21 -0.30 -21.30
N PRO A 77 -1.87 -0.28 -21.39
CA PRO A 77 -1.02 -1.26 -20.72
C PRO A 77 -1.01 -1.04 -19.20
N VAL A 78 -1.52 -2.01 -18.45
CA VAL A 78 -1.51 -2.03 -16.97
C VAL A 78 -0.66 -3.22 -16.51
N ASN A 79 0.55 -3.27 -17.01
CA ASN A 79 1.46 -4.39 -16.78
C ASN A 79 2.34 -4.18 -15.55
N ASN A 80 2.53 -2.95 -15.08
CA ASN A 80 3.29 -2.66 -13.86
C ASN A 80 2.60 -1.60 -13.00
N LEU A 81 2.65 -1.80 -11.67
CA LEU A 81 2.23 -0.82 -10.68
C LEU A 81 3.40 -0.57 -9.73
N SER A 82 3.87 0.67 -9.68
CA SER A 82 5.10 1.03 -8.96
C SER A 82 4.81 2.09 -7.90
N TYR A 83 5.18 1.82 -6.65
CA TYR A 83 5.10 2.75 -5.54
C TYR A 83 6.40 2.74 -4.76
N ALA A 84 7.21 3.79 -4.93
CA ALA A 84 8.59 3.81 -4.46
C ALA A 84 9.33 2.52 -4.89
N ASP A 85 9.93 1.78 -3.96
CA ASP A 85 10.64 0.53 -4.22
C ASP A 85 9.72 -0.70 -4.42
N ASP A 86 8.44 -0.60 -4.06
CA ASP A 86 7.47 -1.68 -4.25
C ASP A 86 6.93 -1.66 -5.69
N MET A 87 7.27 -2.68 -6.47
CA MET A 87 6.79 -2.89 -7.84
C MET A 87 5.96 -4.17 -7.95
N VAL A 88 4.84 -4.09 -8.66
CA VAL A 88 3.98 -5.23 -8.98
C VAL A 88 3.95 -5.40 -10.49
N LEU A 89 4.21 -6.62 -10.96
CA LEU A 89 4.06 -7.00 -12.36
C LEU A 89 2.77 -7.80 -12.54
N LEU A 90 1.98 -7.44 -13.54
CA LEU A 90 0.70 -8.06 -13.86
C LEU A 90 0.76 -8.67 -15.25
N SER A 91 0.52 -9.98 -15.34
CA SER A 91 0.49 -10.71 -16.61
C SER A 91 -0.58 -11.79 -16.59
N PRO A 92 -1.35 -11.95 -17.69
CA PRO A 92 -2.32 -13.05 -17.82
C PRO A 92 -1.63 -14.40 -18.11
N SER A 93 -0.36 -14.39 -18.50
CA SER A 93 0.40 -15.61 -18.84
C SER A 93 1.75 -15.68 -18.11
N VAL A 94 2.23 -16.90 -17.89
CA VAL A 94 3.53 -17.17 -17.28
C VAL A 94 4.67 -16.66 -18.16
N ASP A 95 4.56 -16.84 -19.48
CA ASP A 95 5.59 -16.40 -20.42
C ASP A 95 5.65 -14.87 -20.53
N GLY A 96 4.50 -14.20 -20.44
CA GLY A 96 4.45 -12.75 -20.33
C GLY A 96 5.16 -12.25 -19.07
N LEU A 97 4.91 -12.90 -17.93
CA LEU A 97 5.57 -12.56 -16.66
C LEU A 97 7.08 -12.77 -16.73
N ARG A 98 7.55 -13.88 -17.32
CA ARG A 98 8.99 -14.15 -17.52
C ARG A 98 9.66 -13.09 -18.40
N THR A 99 8.97 -12.65 -19.45
CA THR A 99 9.47 -11.58 -20.32
C THR A 99 9.62 -10.28 -19.56
N MET A 100 8.62 -9.89 -18.77
CA MET A 100 8.66 -8.70 -17.92
C MET A 100 9.76 -8.77 -16.85
N LEU A 101 9.96 -9.93 -16.24
CA LEU A 101 11.06 -10.16 -15.29
C LEU A 101 12.42 -10.01 -15.96
N SER A 102 12.59 -10.52 -17.19
CA SER A 102 13.84 -10.36 -17.95
C SER A 102 14.15 -8.89 -18.25
N ILE A 103 13.12 -8.08 -18.56
CA ILE A 103 13.27 -6.63 -18.74
C ILE A 103 13.76 -6.00 -17.43
N CYS A 104 13.13 -6.34 -16.30
CA CYS A 104 13.52 -5.86 -14.98
C CYS A 104 14.98 -6.23 -14.64
N GLU A 105 15.39 -7.48 -14.87
CA GLU A 105 16.76 -7.95 -14.62
C GLU A 105 17.81 -7.21 -15.47
N LYS A 106 17.54 -7.05 -16.76
CA LYS A 106 18.42 -6.30 -17.68
C LYS A 106 18.53 -4.84 -17.27
N TYR A 107 17.40 -4.22 -16.92
CA TYR A 107 17.37 -2.85 -16.44
C TYR A 107 18.19 -2.72 -15.14
N ALA A 108 17.96 -3.61 -14.17
CA ALA A 108 18.67 -3.60 -12.91
C ALA A 108 20.18 -3.75 -13.10
N LEU A 109 20.63 -4.62 -14.01
CA LEU A 109 22.05 -4.78 -14.33
C LEU A 109 22.65 -3.50 -14.93
N ARG A 110 21.96 -2.87 -15.91
CA ARG A 110 22.42 -1.62 -16.55
C ARG A 110 22.48 -0.44 -15.57
N HIS A 111 21.56 -0.43 -14.60
CA HIS A 111 21.38 0.66 -13.65
C HIS A 111 21.89 0.30 -12.24
N GLY A 112 22.71 -0.74 -12.07
CA GLY A 112 23.28 -1.09 -10.76
C GLY A 112 22.25 -1.27 -9.63
N LEU A 113 21.03 -1.70 -9.96
CA LEU A 113 19.99 -2.03 -8.99
C LEU A 113 20.10 -3.50 -8.57
N THR A 114 19.57 -3.81 -7.40
CA THR A 114 19.49 -5.19 -6.92
C THR A 114 18.12 -5.43 -6.33
N TYR A 115 17.40 -6.42 -6.86
CA TYR A 115 16.12 -6.82 -6.30
C TYR A 115 16.31 -7.66 -5.04
N ASN A 116 15.46 -7.42 -4.05
CA ASN A 116 15.40 -8.26 -2.87
C ASN A 116 14.56 -9.51 -3.17
N VAL A 117 15.20 -10.55 -3.71
CA VAL A 117 14.54 -11.80 -4.09
C VAL A 117 13.79 -12.42 -2.89
N LYS A 118 14.33 -12.31 -1.66
CA LYS A 118 13.69 -12.86 -0.45
C LYS A 118 12.36 -12.17 -0.11
N LYS A 119 12.19 -10.90 -0.48
CA LYS A 119 10.94 -10.15 -0.31
C LYS A 119 10.03 -10.22 -1.54
N SER A 120 10.55 -10.71 -2.66
CA SER A 120 9.80 -10.81 -3.91
C SER A 120 9.01 -12.11 -3.91
N GLU A 121 7.73 -12.03 -4.21
CA GLU A 121 6.81 -13.17 -4.17
C GLU A 121 5.94 -13.17 -5.43
N VAL A 122 5.41 -14.35 -5.79
CA VAL A 122 4.47 -14.50 -6.89
C VAL A 122 3.11 -14.93 -6.33
N MET A 123 2.05 -14.24 -6.74
CA MET A 123 0.68 -14.65 -6.49
C MET A 123 0.01 -15.06 -7.79
N ILE A 124 -0.70 -16.18 -7.78
CA ILE A 124 -1.37 -16.74 -8.96
C ILE A 124 -2.88 -16.72 -8.72
N PHE A 125 -3.60 -15.97 -9.56
CA PHE A 125 -5.05 -15.99 -9.60
C PHE A 125 -5.51 -17.08 -10.57
N ARG A 126 -6.31 -18.03 -10.09
CA ARG A 126 -6.79 -19.17 -10.89
C ARG A 126 -8.29 -19.04 -11.10
N HIS A 127 -8.73 -19.16 -12.36
CA HIS A 127 -10.13 -19.35 -12.67
C HIS A 127 -10.57 -20.77 -12.28
N ASP A 128 -9.81 -21.78 -12.70
CA ASP A 128 -10.03 -23.18 -12.34
C ASP A 128 -9.21 -23.58 -11.10
N ARG A 129 -9.92 -23.95 -10.04
CA ARG A 129 -9.32 -24.37 -8.76
C ARG A 129 -8.81 -25.82 -8.77
N THR A 130 -9.09 -26.59 -9.82
CA THR A 130 -8.63 -27.98 -9.95
C THR A 130 -7.20 -28.08 -10.48
N CYS A 131 -6.71 -27.07 -11.20
CA CYS A 131 -5.34 -27.02 -11.69
C CYS A 131 -4.37 -26.72 -10.54
N CYS A 132 -3.57 -27.72 -10.15
CA CYS A 132 -2.60 -27.65 -9.05
C CYS A 132 -1.17 -27.31 -9.49
N PHE A 133 -0.90 -27.16 -10.79
CA PHE A 133 0.45 -26.90 -11.27
C PHE A 133 0.89 -25.46 -11.02
N ASN A 134 1.92 -25.27 -10.20
CA ASN A 134 2.57 -23.98 -9.98
C ASN A 134 3.78 -23.85 -10.91
N PRO A 135 3.81 -22.85 -11.81
CA PRO A 135 4.95 -22.63 -12.68
C PRO A 135 6.20 -22.21 -11.88
N VAL A 136 7.36 -22.67 -12.32
CA VAL A 136 8.65 -22.19 -11.82
C VAL A 136 8.90 -20.81 -12.43
N ILE A 137 8.98 -19.80 -11.56
CA ILE A 137 9.28 -18.41 -11.89
C ILE A 137 10.52 -18.02 -11.08
N THR A 138 11.51 -17.44 -11.76
CA THR A 138 12.81 -17.08 -11.18
C THR A 138 13.08 -15.59 -11.33
N LEU A 139 13.81 -15.03 -10.38
CA LEU A 139 14.33 -13.66 -10.40
C LEU A 139 15.78 -13.70 -9.92
N GLY A 140 16.71 -13.20 -10.72
CA GLY A 140 18.15 -13.28 -10.49
C GLY A 140 18.63 -14.72 -10.35
N GLY A 141 18.05 -15.65 -11.12
CA GLY A 141 18.34 -17.10 -11.05
C GLY A 141 17.78 -17.82 -9.81
N THR A 142 17.11 -17.12 -8.90
CA THR A 142 16.50 -17.71 -7.70
C THR A 142 15.00 -17.88 -7.88
N GLN A 143 14.44 -19.02 -7.48
CA GLN A 143 13.00 -19.28 -7.57
C GLN A 143 12.22 -18.39 -6.59
N LEU A 144 11.16 -17.75 -7.09
CA LEU A 144 10.26 -16.95 -6.27
C LEU A 144 9.26 -17.83 -5.53
N ASN A 145 8.93 -17.42 -4.31
CA ASN A 145 7.92 -18.10 -3.50
C ASN A 145 6.51 -17.83 -4.06
N VAL A 146 5.74 -18.90 -4.27
CA VAL A 146 4.33 -18.77 -4.63
C VAL A 146 3.50 -18.62 -3.36
N VAL A 147 2.77 -17.52 -3.24
CA VAL A 147 1.95 -17.19 -2.06
C VAL A 147 0.47 -17.12 -2.39
N SER A 148 -0.37 -17.50 -1.42
CA SER A 148 -1.83 -17.36 -1.51
C SER A 148 -2.33 -16.00 -1.02
N LYS A 149 -1.56 -15.31 -0.18
CA LYS A 149 -1.88 -13.98 0.35
C LYS A 149 -0.65 -13.10 0.37
N PHE A 150 -0.83 -11.82 0.07
CA PHE A 150 0.25 -10.83 0.03
C PHE A 150 -0.25 -9.50 0.59
N LYS A 151 0.61 -8.81 1.35
CA LYS A 151 0.28 -7.48 1.89
C LYS A 151 0.93 -6.41 1.02
N TYR A 152 0.14 -5.78 0.15
CA TYR A 152 0.58 -4.68 -0.71
C TYR A 152 0.10 -3.33 -0.17
N LEU A 153 1.02 -2.39 0.05
CA LEU A 153 0.74 -1.02 0.54
C LEU A 153 -0.20 -0.93 1.75
N GLY A 154 -0.19 -1.96 2.62
CA GLY A 154 -1.04 -2.01 3.80
C GLY A 154 -2.38 -2.75 3.63
N HIS A 155 -2.73 -3.19 2.42
CA HIS A 155 -3.91 -4.01 2.11
C HIS A 155 -3.49 -5.47 1.85
N VAL A 156 -4.29 -6.44 2.30
CA VAL A 156 -4.02 -7.87 2.10
C VAL A 156 -4.87 -8.36 0.95
N ILE A 157 -4.20 -8.83 -0.09
CA ILE A 157 -4.81 -9.44 -1.27
C ILE A 157 -4.70 -10.95 -1.11
N ASN A 158 -5.75 -11.68 -1.46
CA ASN A 158 -5.79 -13.13 -1.45
C ASN A 158 -6.06 -13.66 -2.87
N ASN A 159 -5.44 -14.78 -3.23
CA ASN A 159 -5.59 -15.41 -4.54
C ASN A 159 -7.02 -15.94 -4.81
N ASN A 160 -7.83 -16.09 -3.75
CA ASN A 160 -9.24 -16.46 -3.83
C ASN A 160 -10.18 -15.26 -3.97
N LEU A 161 -9.63 -14.04 -4.07
CA LEU A 161 -10.35 -12.77 -4.17
C LEU A 161 -11.31 -12.50 -3.00
N LYS A 162 -11.02 -13.02 -1.80
CA LYS A 162 -11.77 -12.71 -0.58
C LYS A 162 -11.03 -11.68 0.27
N ASP A 163 -11.80 -10.77 0.86
CA ASP A 163 -11.29 -9.66 1.68
C ASP A 163 -11.29 -9.98 3.19
N ASP A 164 -11.78 -11.15 3.58
CA ASP A 164 -11.90 -11.56 4.99
C ASP A 164 -10.57 -11.44 5.77
N ASP A 165 -9.44 -11.78 5.14
CA ASP A 165 -8.11 -11.66 5.77
C ASP A 165 -7.70 -10.20 6.03
N ASP A 166 -8.09 -9.28 5.14
CA ASP A 166 -7.85 -7.85 5.30
C ASP A 166 -8.68 -7.28 6.45
N MET A 167 -9.95 -7.65 6.49
CA MET A 167 -10.88 -7.26 7.56
C MET A 167 -10.43 -7.80 8.93
N GLU A 168 -9.97 -9.06 8.98
CA GLU A 168 -9.40 -9.65 10.19
C GLU A 168 -8.13 -8.93 10.65
N ARG A 169 -7.27 -8.49 9.72
CA ARG A 169 -6.12 -7.64 10.04
C ARG A 169 -6.57 -6.31 10.66
N GLN A 170 -7.56 -5.63 10.07
CA GLN A 170 -8.08 -4.37 10.62
C GLN A 170 -8.71 -4.57 11.99
N LYS A 171 -9.46 -5.65 12.19
CA LYS A 171 -10.03 -6.03 13.49
C LYS A 171 -8.96 -6.13 14.57
N ARG A 172 -7.88 -6.87 14.30
CA ARG A 172 -6.74 -7.02 15.21
C ARG A 172 -6.02 -5.69 15.46
N SER A 173 -5.85 -4.87 14.41
CA SER A 173 -5.24 -3.54 14.53
C SER A 173 -6.04 -2.62 15.45
N ILE A 174 -7.37 -2.59 15.30
CA ILE A 174 -8.27 -1.80 16.16
C ILE A 174 -8.17 -2.28 17.60
N ALA A 175 -8.21 -3.59 17.84
CA ALA A 175 -8.08 -4.15 19.18
C ALA A 175 -6.76 -3.73 19.85
N ALA A 176 -5.64 -3.89 19.14
CA ALA A 176 -4.32 -3.53 19.67
C ALA A 176 -4.20 -2.03 19.97
N LYS A 177 -4.64 -1.17 19.04
CA LYS A 177 -4.61 0.29 19.20
C LYS A 177 -5.52 0.75 20.34
N ALA A 178 -6.76 0.27 20.38
CA ALA A 178 -7.72 0.65 21.43
C ALA A 178 -7.22 0.23 22.82
N ASN A 179 -6.68 -0.99 22.97
CA ASN A 179 -6.14 -1.46 24.25
C ASN A 179 -4.88 -0.67 24.68
N MET A 180 -4.04 -0.26 23.73
CA MET A 180 -2.89 0.61 24.02
C MET A 180 -3.35 1.99 24.47
N LEU A 181 -4.27 2.61 23.72
CA LEU A 181 -4.78 3.94 23.97
C LEU A 181 -5.58 4.01 25.28
N ALA A 182 -6.48 3.05 25.53
CA ALA A 182 -7.31 3.00 26.72
C ALA A 182 -6.47 2.95 28.00
N ARG A 183 -5.36 2.19 27.98
CA ARG A 183 -4.41 2.09 29.10
C ARG A 183 -3.57 3.35 29.26
N ARG A 184 -2.95 3.83 28.17
CA ARG A 184 -2.01 4.96 28.22
C ARG A 184 -2.70 6.29 28.53
N PHE A 185 -3.92 6.46 28.03
CA PHE A 185 -4.72 7.67 28.20
C PHE A 185 -5.90 7.45 29.15
N ALA A 186 -5.73 6.57 30.14
CA ALA A 186 -6.76 6.22 31.11
C ALA A 186 -7.26 7.41 31.93
N ARG A 187 -6.35 8.35 32.23
CA ARG A 187 -6.59 9.54 33.05
C ARG A 187 -6.99 10.78 32.25
N CYS A 188 -7.06 10.67 30.92
CA CYS A 188 -7.43 11.79 30.06
C CYS A 188 -8.95 12.00 30.03
N SER A 189 -9.38 13.20 29.67
CA SER A 189 -10.81 13.51 29.51
C SER A 189 -11.43 12.66 28.40
N ASN A 190 -12.75 12.46 28.47
CA ASN A 190 -13.49 11.74 27.45
C ASN A 190 -13.34 12.39 26.07
N ALA A 191 -13.27 13.73 25.99
CA ALA A 191 -13.03 14.45 24.74
C ALA A 191 -11.70 14.05 24.08
N VAL A 192 -10.61 13.94 24.86
CA VAL A 192 -9.31 13.49 24.35
C VAL A 192 -9.38 12.03 23.91
N ARG A 193 -10.00 11.16 24.73
CA ARG A 193 -10.16 9.73 24.40
C ARG A 193 -10.97 9.52 23.13
N ILE A 194 -12.05 10.28 22.92
CA ILE A 194 -12.85 10.28 21.69
C ILE A 194 -11.99 10.73 20.51
N THR A 195 -11.25 11.83 20.65
CA THR A 195 -10.37 12.34 19.59
C THR A 195 -9.33 11.29 19.18
N LEU A 196 -8.72 10.60 20.16
CA LEU A 196 -7.77 9.52 19.90
C LEU A 196 -8.43 8.31 19.22
N PHE A 197 -9.66 7.95 19.63
CA PHE A 197 -10.41 6.87 18.97
C PHE A 197 -10.70 7.20 17.50
N VAL A 198 -11.18 8.41 17.22
CA VAL A 198 -11.43 8.90 15.86
C VAL A 198 -10.13 8.89 15.03
N ALA A 199 -9.03 9.38 15.59
CA ALA A 199 -7.75 9.45 14.88
C ALA A 199 -7.14 8.06 14.57
N TYR A 200 -7.15 7.13 15.53
CA TYR A 200 -6.38 5.89 15.42
C TYR A 200 -7.24 4.64 15.12
N CYS A 201 -8.48 4.59 15.58
CA CYS A 201 -9.37 3.44 15.47
C CYS A 201 -10.38 3.57 14.32
N GLN A 202 -10.77 4.80 13.92
CA GLN A 202 -11.65 5.01 12.76
C GLN A 202 -10.92 5.16 11.42
N ALA A 203 -9.58 5.05 11.39
CA ALA A 203 -8.80 5.26 10.17
C ALA A 203 -9.18 4.29 9.02
N PHE A 204 -9.64 3.06 9.33
CA PHE A 204 -10.11 2.03 8.39
C PHE A 204 -9.47 2.11 7.00
N TYR A 205 -8.14 1.98 6.98
CA TYR A 205 -7.38 2.11 5.75
C TYR A 205 -7.84 1.06 4.74
N THR A 206 -8.09 1.49 3.48
CA THR A 206 -8.54 0.64 2.35
C THR A 206 -9.87 -0.09 2.52
N CYS A 207 -10.73 0.29 3.48
CA CYS A 207 -12.00 -0.41 3.71
C CYS A 207 -12.98 -0.34 2.52
N TYR A 208 -12.85 0.69 1.68
CA TYR A 208 -13.63 0.87 0.45
C TYR A 208 -13.22 -0.09 -0.68
N LEU A 209 -12.15 -0.88 -0.50
CA LEU A 209 -11.76 -1.93 -1.46
C LEU A 209 -12.42 -3.27 -1.14
N TRP A 210 -13.06 -3.41 0.02
CA TRP A 210 -13.73 -4.65 0.41
C TRP A 210 -15.00 -4.83 -0.41
N LYS A 211 -15.04 -5.87 -1.24
CA LYS A 211 -16.16 -6.23 -2.10
C LYS A 211 -16.65 -7.64 -1.83
N ASN A 212 -15.74 -8.59 -1.60
CA ASN A 212 -16.06 -10.00 -1.46
C ASN A 212 -15.63 -10.52 -0.10
N TYR A 213 -16.54 -10.43 0.87
CA TYR A 213 -16.31 -10.85 2.25
C TYR A 213 -17.53 -11.56 2.82
N THR A 214 -17.31 -12.32 3.91
CA THR A 214 -18.42 -12.92 4.63
C THR A 214 -19.08 -11.93 5.60
N GLN A 215 -20.42 -12.00 5.71
CA GLN A 215 -21.17 -11.21 6.70
C GLN A 215 -20.73 -11.50 8.13
N ARG A 216 -20.21 -12.70 8.40
CA ARG A 216 -19.61 -13.07 9.69
C ARG A 216 -18.41 -12.19 10.03
N THR A 217 -17.46 -12.06 9.10
CA THR A 217 -16.25 -11.25 9.30
C THR A 217 -16.59 -9.77 9.43
N TYR A 218 -17.51 -9.28 8.60
CA TYR A 218 -18.00 -7.89 8.68
C TYR A 218 -18.67 -7.59 10.02
N HIS A 219 -19.54 -8.48 10.49
CA HIS A 219 -20.16 -8.37 11.81
C HIS A 219 -19.13 -8.41 12.94
N ALA A 220 -18.13 -9.30 12.86
CA ALA A 220 -17.07 -9.39 13.87
C ALA A 220 -16.24 -8.11 13.95
N LEU A 221 -15.92 -7.49 12.80
CA LEU A 221 -15.22 -6.21 12.75
C LEU A 221 -16.04 -5.09 13.40
N ARG A 222 -17.34 -5.01 13.09
CA ARG A 222 -18.28 -4.05 13.71
C ARG A 222 -18.35 -4.23 15.23
N VAL A 223 -18.46 -5.48 15.70
CA VAL A 223 -18.49 -5.77 17.14
C VAL A 223 -17.18 -5.32 17.80
N GLN A 224 -16.04 -5.58 17.18
CA GLN A 224 -14.74 -5.13 17.70
C GLN A 224 -14.63 -3.60 17.76
N TYR A 225 -15.14 -2.89 16.74
CA TYR A 225 -15.20 -1.44 16.73
C TYR A 225 -16.02 -0.89 17.91
N ASN A 226 -17.20 -1.47 18.15
CA ASN A 226 -18.04 -1.10 19.29
C ASN A 226 -17.35 -1.38 20.62
N ASN A 227 -16.70 -2.54 20.76
CA ASN A 227 -15.97 -2.90 21.97
C ASN A 227 -14.75 -2.01 22.22
N ALA A 228 -14.04 -1.61 21.16
CA ALA A 228 -12.96 -0.65 21.25
C ALA A 228 -13.43 0.71 21.78
N PHE A 229 -14.58 1.20 21.32
CA PHE A 229 -15.17 2.44 21.83
C PHE A 229 -15.56 2.33 23.32
N ARG A 230 -16.22 1.23 23.70
CA ARG A 230 -16.54 0.95 25.11
C ARG A 230 -15.31 0.92 26.00
N ALA A 231 -14.25 0.23 25.56
CA ALA A 231 -12.99 0.15 26.29
C ALA A 231 -12.31 1.54 26.42
N MET A 232 -12.36 2.37 25.38
CA MET A 232 -11.77 3.71 25.40
C MET A 232 -12.47 4.66 26.38
N LEU A 233 -13.78 4.52 26.59
CA LEU A 233 -14.57 5.40 27.45
C LEU A 233 -15.00 4.75 28.78
N ASN A 234 -14.53 3.53 29.06
CA ASN A 234 -14.95 2.73 30.22
C ASN A 234 -16.48 2.59 30.33
N LEU A 235 -17.16 2.36 29.20
CA LEU A 235 -18.61 2.23 29.16
C LEU A 235 -19.08 0.84 29.60
N PRO A 236 -20.29 0.71 30.18
CA PRO A 236 -20.87 -0.58 30.53
C PRO A 236 -21.00 -1.51 29.32
N TRP A 237 -20.76 -2.80 29.53
CA TRP A 237 -20.86 -3.81 28.45
C TRP A 237 -22.26 -3.85 27.79
N ARG A 238 -23.32 -3.62 28.57
CA ARG A 238 -24.71 -3.67 28.12
C ARG A 238 -25.25 -2.35 27.57
N CYS A 239 -24.41 -1.33 27.37
CA CYS A 239 -24.87 -0.06 26.80
C CYS A 239 -25.30 -0.23 25.34
N SER A 240 -26.31 0.56 24.94
CA SER A 240 -26.76 0.62 23.55
C SER A 240 -25.61 1.05 22.64
N ALA A 241 -25.33 0.25 21.60
CA ALA A 241 -24.28 0.59 20.64
C ALA A 241 -24.62 1.88 19.87
N SER A 242 -25.86 2.06 19.47
CA SER A 242 -26.28 3.29 18.78
C SER A 242 -26.31 4.48 19.74
N GLY A 243 -26.78 4.27 20.98
CA GLY A 243 -26.85 5.31 22.01
C GLY A 243 -25.48 5.88 22.36
N MET A 244 -24.48 5.02 22.61
CA MET A 244 -23.14 5.50 22.98
C MET A 244 -22.47 6.35 21.90
N PHE A 245 -22.70 6.06 20.62
CA PHE A 245 -22.16 6.87 19.52
C PHE A 245 -22.92 8.19 19.37
N ALA A 246 -24.25 8.16 19.45
CA ALA A 246 -25.10 9.35 19.34
C ALA A 246 -24.84 10.35 20.48
N GLU A 247 -24.80 9.88 21.73
CA GLU A 247 -24.55 10.73 22.92
C GLU A 247 -23.19 11.41 22.86
N ASN A 248 -22.17 10.71 22.35
CA ASN A 248 -20.81 11.24 22.23
C ASN A 248 -20.55 11.98 20.91
N ARG A 249 -21.56 12.09 20.03
CA ARG A 249 -21.48 12.73 18.71
C ARG A 249 -20.36 12.15 17.83
N VAL A 250 -20.21 10.83 17.85
CA VAL A 250 -19.22 10.08 17.06
C VAL A 250 -19.96 9.21 16.05
N ASP A 251 -19.43 9.11 14.83
CA ASP A 251 -19.99 8.20 13.82
C ASP A 251 -19.94 6.74 14.28
N ASP A 252 -21.05 6.03 14.09
CA ASP A 252 -21.07 4.57 14.23
C ASP A 252 -20.28 3.89 13.10
N PHE A 253 -20.08 2.58 13.23
CA PHE A 253 -19.32 1.80 12.26
C PHE A 253 -19.82 1.96 10.82
N TYR A 254 -21.14 1.89 10.62
CA TYR A 254 -21.73 1.94 9.28
C TYR A 254 -21.65 3.34 8.67
N ALA A 255 -21.82 4.38 9.49
CA ALA A 255 -21.63 5.76 9.08
C ALA A 255 -20.19 6.01 8.61
N VAL A 256 -19.19 5.49 9.35
CA VAL A 256 -17.78 5.58 8.94
C VAL A 256 -17.52 4.84 7.62
N MET A 257 -18.03 3.60 7.47
CA MET A 257 -17.88 2.83 6.23
C MET A 257 -18.48 3.56 5.03
N ARG A 258 -19.72 4.03 5.14
CA ARG A 258 -20.41 4.78 4.07
C ARG A 258 -19.70 6.08 3.71
N LYS A 259 -19.26 6.87 4.71
CA LYS A 259 -18.50 8.12 4.46
C LYS A 259 -17.21 7.83 3.69
N ARG A 260 -16.50 6.76 4.03
CA ARG A 260 -15.26 6.37 3.34
C ARG A 260 -15.50 5.85 1.92
N ALA A 261 -16.51 5.00 1.73
CA ALA A 261 -16.92 4.51 0.42
C ALA A 261 -17.34 5.67 -0.51
N ALA A 262 -18.21 6.57 -0.02
CA ALA A 262 -18.63 7.76 -0.77
C ALA A 262 -17.46 8.69 -1.10
N SER A 263 -16.56 8.95 -0.16
CA SER A 263 -15.35 9.75 -0.39
C SER A 263 -14.42 9.10 -1.44
N PHE A 264 -14.27 7.78 -1.40
CA PHE A 264 -13.49 7.05 -2.40
C PHE A 264 -14.12 7.14 -3.79
N MET A 265 -15.43 6.91 -3.90
CA MET A 265 -16.15 7.01 -5.17
C MET A 265 -16.12 8.41 -5.75
N ASN A 266 -16.22 9.44 -4.92
CA ASN A 266 -16.06 10.81 -5.37
C ASN A 266 -14.65 11.07 -5.91
N ARG A 267 -13.61 10.46 -5.33
CA ARG A 267 -12.23 10.58 -5.85
C ARG A 267 -12.04 9.83 -7.16
N ILE A 268 -12.63 8.64 -7.32
CA ILE A 268 -12.56 7.88 -8.58
C ILE A 268 -13.25 8.66 -9.70
N ARG A 269 -14.46 9.17 -9.45
CA ARG A 269 -15.25 9.88 -10.49
C ARG A 269 -14.60 11.18 -10.96
N ASN A 270 -13.78 11.81 -10.12
CA ASN A 270 -13.13 13.08 -10.42
C ASN A 270 -11.62 12.92 -10.71
N THR A 271 -11.16 11.70 -10.99
CA THR A 271 -9.74 11.47 -11.32
C THR A 271 -9.46 11.78 -12.78
N ASP A 272 -8.32 12.40 -13.07
CA ASP A 272 -7.79 12.55 -14.43
C ASP A 272 -6.89 11.37 -14.84
N ASN A 273 -6.72 10.38 -13.95
CA ASN A 273 -5.87 9.23 -14.22
C ASN A 273 -6.57 8.25 -15.16
N ILE A 274 -6.03 8.12 -16.38
CA ILE A 274 -6.56 7.27 -17.45
C ILE A 274 -6.72 5.80 -17.04
N ILE A 275 -5.81 5.25 -16.23
CA ILE A 275 -5.87 3.85 -15.79
C ILE A 275 -7.03 3.67 -14.81
N VAL A 276 -7.22 4.62 -13.89
CA VAL A 276 -8.32 4.56 -12.91
C VAL A 276 -9.66 4.76 -13.60
N GLN A 277 -9.74 5.66 -14.60
CA GLN A 277 -10.93 5.83 -15.43
C GLN A 277 -11.25 4.55 -16.22
N ALA A 278 -10.24 3.96 -16.88
CA ALA A 278 -10.36 2.69 -17.59
C ALA A 278 -10.90 1.57 -16.67
N VAL A 279 -10.34 1.43 -15.47
CA VAL A 279 -10.83 0.47 -14.46
C VAL A 279 -12.29 0.76 -14.10
N TYR A 280 -12.66 2.03 -13.88
CA TYR A 280 -14.01 2.41 -13.52
C TYR A 280 -15.03 2.07 -14.62
N ASP A 281 -14.72 2.45 -15.86
CA ASP A 281 -15.59 2.26 -17.03
C ASP A 281 -15.76 0.77 -17.37
N CYS A 282 -14.66 0.01 -17.33
CA CYS A 282 -14.67 -1.41 -17.68
C CYS A 282 -15.26 -2.29 -16.55
N CYS A 283 -15.22 -1.87 -15.27
CA CYS A 283 -15.69 -2.69 -14.14
C CYS A 283 -17.09 -2.35 -13.59
N LYS A 284 -17.76 -1.29 -14.09
CA LYS A 284 -19.09 -0.85 -13.62
C LYS A 284 -19.22 -0.82 -12.08
N PHE A 285 -18.35 -0.05 -11.41
CA PHE A 285 -18.42 0.07 -9.94
C PHE A 285 -19.67 0.84 -9.52
N ASP A 286 -20.68 0.14 -9.00
CA ASP A 286 -21.85 0.77 -8.38
C ASP A 286 -21.65 1.00 -6.87
N ILE A 287 -22.17 2.12 -6.38
CA ILE A 287 -22.13 2.48 -4.94
C ILE A 287 -22.87 1.44 -4.09
N CYS A 288 -23.85 0.74 -4.66
CA CYS A 288 -24.62 -0.29 -3.97
C CYS A 288 -23.84 -1.60 -3.74
N ASP A 289 -22.68 -1.77 -4.38
CA ASP A 289 -21.84 -2.97 -4.27
C ASP A 289 -20.74 -2.85 -3.19
N MET A 290 -20.68 -1.74 -2.44
CA MET A 290 -19.74 -1.45 -1.33
C MET A 290 -20.46 -1.12 -0.03
#